data_AF-A0A1H2Z8H9-F1
#
_entry.id   AF-A0A1H2Z8H9-F1
#
_cell.length_a   1.000
_cell.length_b   1.000
_cell.length_c   1.000
_cell.angle_alpha   90.00
_cell.angle_beta   90.00
_cell.angle_gamma   90.00
#
_symmetry.space_group_name_H-M   'P 1'
#
loop_
_entity.id
_entity.type
_entity.pdbx_description
1 polymer ?
#
loop_
_entity_poly.entity_id
_entity_poly.type
_entity_poly.pdbx_seq_one_letter_code
_entity_poly.pdbx_strand_id
1 'polypeptide(L)'
;MMSIGHFIITFIDFIGLWVLFDRFGNLKGFSLEEAALFYGVVHIAFAIVEAWTRGFDIFPWLVKNRDFDRILTRPRSTVLQGLGYDFQAMRVGRFFKGLIVLFWAIYKLDMRWTLDKVFLLIFSILGGNFLFYSKLHHPFGLYRA
;
A
#
# COMPACT_ATOMS: atom_id res chain seq x y z
N MET A 1 -7.20 11.58 16.66
CA MET A 1 -7.72 10.32 17.24
C MET A 1 -7.85 9.19 16.22
N MET A 2 -8.28 9.42 14.96
CA MET A 2 -8.37 8.35 13.95
C MET A 2 -7.03 7.66 13.59
N SER A 3 -5.91 8.38 13.59
CA SER A 3 -4.61 7.83 13.19
C SER A 3 -4.07 6.74 14.12
N ILE A 4 -4.32 6.86 15.43
CA ILE A 4 -3.93 5.85 16.42
C ILE A 4 -4.79 4.59 16.25
N GLY A 5 -6.10 4.74 16.07
CA GLY A 5 -6.99 3.61 15.81
C GLY A 5 -6.61 2.85 14.54
N HIS A 6 -6.29 3.56 13.46
CA HIS A 6 -5.80 2.94 12.24
C HIS A 6 -4.45 2.23 12.41
N PHE A 7 -3.53 2.81 13.18
CA PHE A 7 -2.26 2.15 13.48
C PHE A 7 -2.51 0.83 14.22
N ILE A 8 -3.34 0.83 15.27
CA ILE A 8 -3.70 -0.38 16.03
C ILE A 8 -4.35 -1.44 15.14
N ILE A 9 -5.33 -1.05 14.31
CA ILE A 9 -6.00 -1.97 13.37
C ILE A 9 -4.97 -2.61 12.43
N THR A 10 -4.09 -1.79 11.84
CA THR A 10 -3.06 -2.35 10.96
C THR A 10 -2.17 -3.32 11.72
N PHE A 11 -1.72 -3.04 12.94
CA PHE A 11 -0.91 -3.99 13.71
C PHE A 11 -1.64 -5.32 14.00
N ILE A 12 -2.92 -5.25 14.35
CA ILE A 12 -3.76 -6.42 14.59
C ILE A 12 -3.84 -7.33 13.36
N ASP A 13 -3.90 -6.78 12.15
CA ASP A 13 -3.95 -7.59 10.92
C ASP A 13 -2.77 -8.57 10.80
N PHE A 14 -1.56 -8.14 11.19
CA PHE A 14 -0.38 -9.01 11.13
C PHE A 14 -0.32 -9.97 12.32
N ILE A 15 -0.77 -9.55 13.50
CA ILE A 15 -0.91 -10.45 14.64
C ILE A 15 -1.90 -11.57 14.32
N GLY A 16 -3.00 -11.26 13.63
CA GLY A 16 -3.96 -12.26 13.15
C GLY A 16 -3.31 -13.29 12.23
N LEU A 17 -2.47 -12.85 11.29
CA LEU A 17 -1.68 -13.76 10.45
C LEU A 17 -0.76 -14.64 11.31
N TRP A 18 -0.03 -14.05 12.25
CA TRP A 18 0.88 -14.79 13.11
C TRP A 18 0.18 -15.83 13.99
N VAL A 19 -0.91 -15.44 14.65
CA VAL A 19 -1.72 -16.34 15.50
C VAL A 19 -2.31 -17.50 14.70
N LEU A 20 -2.68 -17.27 13.44
CA LEU A 20 -3.18 -18.33 12.56
C LEU A 20 -2.11 -19.41 12.34
N PHE A 21 -0.89 -19.02 12.02
CA PHE A 21 0.23 -19.95 11.83
C PHE A 21 0.73 -20.55 13.15
N ASP A 22 0.64 -19.82 14.27
CA ASP A 22 0.94 -20.38 15.59
C ASP A 22 -0.06 -21.49 15.95
N ARG A 23 -1.35 -21.29 15.64
CA ARG A 23 -2.40 -22.27 15.95
C ARG A 23 -2.41 -23.48 15.04
N PHE A 24 -2.23 -23.27 13.74
CA PHE A 24 -2.38 -24.32 12.71
C PHE A 24 -1.03 -24.83 12.18
N GLY A 25 0.08 -24.22 12.57
CA GLY A 25 1.41 -24.51 12.03
C GLY A 25 1.49 -24.12 10.56
N ASN A 26 2.05 -25.03 9.76
CA ASN A 26 2.17 -24.83 8.32
C ASN A 26 0.82 -25.05 7.63
N LEU A 27 0.32 -24.01 6.98
CA LEU A 27 -0.94 -24.06 6.22
C LEU A 27 -0.66 -24.54 4.80
N LYS A 28 -1.09 -25.77 4.48
CA LYS A 28 -0.89 -26.38 3.15
C LYS A 28 0.57 -26.37 2.67
N GLY A 29 1.51 -26.51 3.60
CA GLY A 29 2.95 -26.48 3.29
C GLY A 29 3.58 -25.08 3.23
N PHE A 30 2.79 -24.01 3.38
CA PHE A 30 3.35 -22.68 3.58
C PHE A 30 3.81 -22.49 5.02
N SER A 31 4.99 -21.90 5.19
CA SER A 31 5.46 -21.42 6.48
C SER A 31 4.98 -19.99 6.76
N LEU A 32 5.09 -19.56 8.02
CA LEU A 32 4.76 -18.19 8.43
C LEU A 32 5.59 -17.17 7.64
N GLU A 33 6.87 -17.45 7.44
CA GLU A 33 7.83 -16.59 6.77
C GLU A 33 7.44 -16.39 5.29
N GLU A 34 7.03 -17.46 4.60
CA GLU A 34 6.58 -17.39 3.21
C GLU A 34 5.30 -16.56 3.09
N ALA A 35 4.34 -16.77 3.99
CA ALA A 35 3.13 -15.95 4.03
C ALA A 35 3.43 -14.48 4.36
N ALA A 36 4.37 -14.21 5.27
CA ALA A 36 4.82 -12.88 5.62
C ALA A 36 5.50 -12.16 4.44
N LEU A 37 6.21 -12.89 3.57
CA LEU A 37 6.79 -12.33 2.35
C LEU A 37 5.70 -11.80 1.41
N PHE A 38 4.67 -12.60 1.13
CA PHE A 38 3.52 -12.15 0.31
C PHE A 38 2.77 -11.00 0.97
N TYR A 39 2.57 -11.06 2.29
CA TYR A 39 1.96 -10.00 3.07
C TYR A 39 2.68 -8.65 2.87
N GLY A 40 4.01 -8.65 3.00
CA GLY A 40 4.83 -7.47 2.78
C GLY A 40 4.72 -6.91 1.36
N VAL A 41 4.86 -7.78 0.35
CA VAL A 41 4.75 -7.41 -1.08
C VAL A 41 3.40 -6.76 -1.38
N VAL A 42 2.30 -7.38 -0.95
CA VAL A 42 0.94 -6.87 -1.17
C VAL A 42 0.75 -5.51 -0.52
N HIS A 43 1.19 -5.31 0.72
CA HIS A 43 1.04 -4.04 1.41
C HIS A 43 1.88 -2.92 0.82
N ILE A 44 3.10 -3.23 0.37
CA ILE A 44 3.97 -2.26 -0.32
C ILE A 44 3.34 -1.86 -1.66
N ALA A 45 2.92 -2.83 -2.46
CA ALA A 45 2.28 -2.57 -3.75
C ALA A 45 1.01 -1.73 -3.58
N PHE A 46 0.18 -2.06 -2.59
CA PHE A 46 -1.02 -1.29 -2.28
C PHE A 46 -0.71 0.13 -1.81
N ALA A 47 0.29 0.32 -0.96
CA ALA A 47 0.66 1.63 -0.44
C ALA A 47 1.22 2.55 -1.54
N ILE A 48 1.99 2.01 -2.49
CA ILE A 48 2.53 2.78 -3.63
C ILE A 48 1.38 3.26 -4.53
N VAL A 49 0.46 2.38 -4.92
CA VAL A 49 -0.66 2.79 -5.78
C VAL A 49 -1.55 3.81 -5.09
N GLU A 50 -1.84 3.63 -3.78
CA GLU A 50 -2.65 4.56 -2.99
C GLU A 50 -1.99 5.94 -2.89
N ALA A 51 -0.65 6.00 -2.87
CA ALA A 51 0.08 7.26 -2.84
C ALA A 51 -0.06 8.07 -4.14
N TRP A 52 -0.08 7.42 -5.30
CA TRP A 52 -0.13 8.13 -6.60
C TRP A 52 -1.54 8.34 -7.15
N THR A 53 -2.47 7.43 -6.90
CA THR A 53 -3.86 7.53 -7.40
C THR A 53 -4.70 8.58 -6.67
N ARG A 54 -4.53 8.70 -5.35
CA ARG A 54 -5.42 9.52 -4.53
C ARG A 54 -5.30 11.02 -4.80
N GLY A 55 -4.14 11.49 -5.26
CA GLY A 55 -3.98 12.88 -5.72
C GLY A 55 -4.92 13.22 -6.86
N PHE A 56 -5.25 12.23 -7.70
CA PHE A 56 -6.25 12.37 -8.76
C PHE A 56 -7.69 12.24 -8.25
N ASP A 57 -7.94 11.46 -7.18
CA ASP A 57 -9.28 11.36 -6.58
C ASP A 57 -9.77 12.67 -5.96
N ILE A 58 -8.85 13.49 -5.41
CA ILE A 58 -9.17 14.78 -4.78
C ILE A 58 -9.32 15.89 -5.83
N PHE A 59 -8.80 15.66 -7.04
CA PHE A 59 -8.77 16.64 -8.12
C PHE A 59 -10.17 17.20 -8.49
N PRO A 60 -11.24 16.39 -8.66
CA PRO A 60 -12.57 16.91 -8.95
C PRO A 60 -13.11 17.86 -7.86
N TRP A 61 -12.80 17.58 -6.59
CA TRP A 61 -13.20 18.41 -5.46
C TRP A 61 -12.44 19.75 -5.45
N LEU A 62 -11.13 19.72 -5.73
CA LEU A 62 -10.30 20.92 -5.89
C LEU A 62 -10.80 21.84 -7.01
N VAL A 63 -11.23 21.26 -8.14
CA VAL A 63 -11.83 22.01 -9.25
C VAL A 63 -13.18 22.60 -8.85
N LYS A 64 -14.05 21.80 -8.21
CA LYS A 64 -15.39 22.24 -7.77
C LYS A 64 -15.32 23.41 -6.78
N ASN A 65 -14.32 23.42 -5.89
CA ASN A 65 -14.17 24.46 -4.86
C ASN A 65 -13.34 25.67 -5.31
N ARG A 66 -12.92 25.73 -6.58
CA ARG A 66 -12.03 26.79 -7.13
C ARG A 66 -10.64 26.88 -6.48
N ASP A 67 -10.30 25.96 -5.58
CA ASP A 67 -8.97 25.87 -4.97
C ASP A 67 -7.89 25.46 -5.97
N PHE A 68 -8.28 24.82 -7.08
CA PHE A 68 -7.35 24.46 -8.16
C PHE A 68 -6.65 25.69 -8.78
N ASP A 69 -7.36 26.81 -8.92
CA ASP A 69 -6.80 28.04 -9.49
C ASP A 69 -5.67 28.62 -8.61
N ARG A 70 -5.81 28.45 -7.29
CA ARG A 70 -4.79 28.79 -6.30
C ARG A 70 -3.55 27.87 -6.37
N ILE A 71 -3.70 26.62 -6.80
CA ILE A 71 -2.58 25.69 -6.99
C ILE A 71 -1.77 26.10 -8.24
N LEU A 72 -2.44 26.53 -9.31
CA LEU A 72 -1.80 26.91 -10.58
C LEU A 72 -0.94 28.19 -10.47
N THR A 73 -1.29 29.09 -9.56
CA THR A 73 -0.50 30.33 -9.32
C THR A 73 0.80 30.09 -8.55
N ARG A 74 0.99 28.90 -7.97
CA ARG A 74 2.22 28.57 -7.24
C ARG A 74 3.26 27.97 -8.21
N PRO A 75 4.54 28.41 -8.17
CA PRO A 75 5.59 27.99 -9.10
C PRO A 75 6.16 26.59 -8.76
N ARG A 76 5.30 25.63 -8.43
CA ARG A 76 5.64 24.23 -8.16
C ARG A 76 4.74 23.35 -9.02
N SER A 77 5.23 22.17 -9.42
CA SER A 77 4.42 21.30 -10.29
C SER A 77 3.08 20.97 -9.63
N THR A 78 2.01 21.10 -10.42
CA THR A 78 0.63 20.82 -9.99
C THR A 78 0.50 19.39 -9.45
N VAL A 79 1.24 18.45 -10.05
CA VAL A 79 1.31 17.05 -9.61
C VAL A 79 1.87 16.95 -8.18
N LEU A 80 2.99 17.63 -7.89
CA LEU A 80 3.60 17.58 -6.57
C LEU A 80 2.72 18.25 -5.51
N GLN A 81 2.05 19.35 -5.88
CA GLN A 81 1.12 20.06 -4.99
C GLN A 81 -0.15 19.25 -4.70
N GLY A 82 -0.71 18.58 -5.72
CA GLY A 82 -1.86 17.70 -5.57
C GLY A 82 -1.54 16.46 -4.71
N LEU A 83 -0.38 15.84 -4.93
CA LEU A 83 0.08 14.70 -4.13
C LEU A 83 0.36 15.09 -2.66
N GLY A 84 0.84 16.32 -2.43
CA GLY A 84 1.11 16.84 -1.09
C GLY A 84 -0.11 17.38 -0.33
N TYR A 85 -1.26 17.57 -1.01
CA TYR A 85 -2.45 18.21 -0.43
C TYR A 85 -3.08 17.39 0.72
N ASP A 86 -3.04 16.05 0.62
CA ASP A 86 -3.58 15.12 1.63
C ASP A 86 -2.57 14.01 1.93
N PHE A 87 -1.35 14.40 2.28
CA PHE A 87 -0.30 13.46 2.67
C PHE A 87 -0.57 12.90 4.07
N GLN A 88 -1.39 11.85 4.17
CA GLN A 88 -1.77 11.27 5.46
C GLN A 88 -0.67 10.37 6.02
N ALA A 89 -0.24 10.66 7.24
CA ALA A 89 0.73 9.87 8.00
C ALA A 89 0.36 8.36 8.12
N MET A 90 -0.93 8.02 8.05
CA MET A 90 -1.41 6.64 8.05
C MET A 90 -0.89 5.81 6.87
N ARG A 91 -0.67 6.43 5.70
CA ARG A 91 -0.21 5.74 4.48
C ARG A 91 1.26 5.37 4.58
N VAL A 92 2.05 6.29 5.12
CA VAL A 92 3.45 6.07 5.48
C VAL A 92 3.54 4.89 6.44
N GLY A 93 2.67 4.84 7.47
CA GLY A 93 2.59 3.72 8.40
C GLY A 93 2.40 2.35 7.72
N ARG A 94 1.47 2.24 6.77
CA ARG A 94 1.22 0.99 6.03
C ARG A 94 2.42 0.58 5.16
N PHE A 95 3.04 1.54 4.47
CA PHE A 95 4.23 1.28 3.66
C PHE A 95 5.40 0.78 4.51
N PHE A 96 5.70 1.49 5.61
CA PHE A 96 6.76 1.10 6.55
C PHE A 96 6.48 -0.25 7.19
N LYS A 97 5.24 -0.52 7.59
CA LYS A 97 4.86 -1.83 8.13
C LYS A 97 5.10 -2.95 7.11
N GLY A 98 4.68 -2.75 5.87
CA GLY A 98 4.92 -3.72 4.79
C GLY A 98 6.40 -3.98 4.56
N LEU A 99 7.24 -2.93 4.59
CA LEU A 99 8.69 -3.05 4.49
C LEU A 99 9.30 -3.84 5.66
N ILE A 100 8.92 -3.52 6.90
CA ILE A 100 9.42 -4.22 8.09
C ILE A 100 9.12 -5.72 8.00
N VAL A 101 7.89 -6.08 7.65
CA VAL A 101 7.48 -7.49 7.53
C VAL A 101 8.20 -8.16 6.36
N LEU A 102 8.34 -7.48 5.22
CA LEU A 102 9.04 -8.03 4.05
C LEU A 102 10.51 -8.33 4.36
N PHE A 103 11.23 -7.38 4.95
CA PHE A 103 12.64 -7.57 5.32
C PHE A 103 12.81 -8.66 6.38
N TRP A 104 11.91 -8.71 7.36
CA TRP A 104 11.91 -9.77 8.37
C TRP A 104 11.69 -11.16 7.74
N ALA A 105 10.73 -11.29 6.83
CA ALA A 105 10.47 -12.53 6.11
C ALA A 105 11.68 -12.97 5.27
N ILE A 106 12.25 -12.04 4.49
CA ILE A 106 13.47 -12.24 3.70
C ILE A 106 14.62 -12.76 4.56
N TYR A 107 14.83 -12.13 5.73
CA TYR A 107 15.89 -12.51 6.65
C TYR A 107 15.68 -13.91 7.24
N LYS A 108 14.44 -14.27 7.56
CA LYS A 108 14.10 -15.57 8.14
C LYS A 108 14.11 -16.73 7.14
N LEU A 109 13.79 -16.46 5.88
CA LEU A 109 13.79 -17.45 4.81
C LEU A 109 15.19 -17.86 4.35
N ASP A 110 16.25 -17.16 4.79
CA ASP A 110 17.65 -17.37 4.40
C ASP A 110 17.83 -17.65 2.89
N MET A 111 17.07 -16.91 2.07
CA MET A 111 17.08 -17.15 0.64
C MET A 111 18.40 -16.71 0.04
N ARG A 112 19.01 -17.60 -0.76
CA ARG A 112 20.07 -17.20 -1.69
C ARG A 112 19.50 -16.19 -2.67
N TRP A 113 19.97 -14.95 -2.56
CA TRP A 113 19.61 -13.85 -3.42
C TRP A 113 20.34 -13.97 -4.75
N THR A 114 19.56 -14.20 -5.79
CA THR A 114 20.00 -14.23 -7.18
C THR A 114 19.26 -13.13 -7.95
N LEU A 115 19.84 -12.65 -9.05
CA LEU A 115 19.30 -11.49 -9.78
C LEU A 115 17.86 -11.71 -10.28
N ASP A 116 17.54 -12.92 -10.71
CA ASP A 116 16.21 -13.37 -11.10
C ASP A 116 15.16 -13.16 -9.99
N LYS A 117 15.49 -13.48 -8.73
CA LYS A 117 14.58 -13.29 -7.59
C LYS A 117 14.35 -11.81 -7.27
N VAL A 118 15.37 -10.99 -7.43
CA VAL A 118 15.24 -9.54 -7.28
C VAL A 118 14.31 -8.97 -8.34
N PHE A 119 14.50 -9.36 -9.60
CA PHE A 119 13.60 -8.97 -10.68
C PHE A 119 12.17 -9.47 -10.42
N LEU A 120 12.01 -10.73 -10.01
CA LEU A 120 10.70 -11.30 -9.67
C LEU A 120 10.00 -10.47 -8.58
N LEU A 121 10.70 -10.09 -7.53
CA LEU A 121 10.14 -9.29 -6.44
C LEU A 121 9.73 -7.88 -6.92
N ILE A 122 10.58 -7.23 -7.71
CA ILE A 122 10.27 -5.92 -8.30
C ILE A 122 9.06 -6.02 -9.23
N PHE A 123 9.04 -6.98 -10.15
CA PHE A 123 7.92 -7.19 -11.06
C PHE A 123 6.63 -7.58 -10.33
N SER A 124 6.72 -8.34 -9.23
CA SER A 124 5.56 -8.67 -8.40
C SER A 124 4.96 -7.42 -7.76
N ILE A 125 5.80 -6.52 -7.22
CA ILE A 125 5.34 -5.24 -6.66
C ILE A 125 4.72 -4.38 -7.77
N LEU A 126 5.36 -4.26 -8.93
CA LEU A 126 4.84 -3.48 -10.06
C LEU A 126 3.52 -4.06 -10.58
N GLY A 127 3.43 -5.37 -10.78
CA GLY A 127 2.20 -6.07 -11.17
C GLY A 127 1.08 -5.87 -10.16
N GLY A 128 1.39 -5.95 -8.86
CA GLY A 128 0.46 -5.64 -7.78
C GLY A 128 -0.06 -4.20 -7.86
N ASN A 129 0.80 -3.23 -8.17
CA ASN A 129 0.39 -1.83 -8.37
C ASN A 129 -0.64 -1.70 -9.49
N PHE A 130 -0.40 -2.31 -10.66
CA PHE A 130 -1.36 -2.27 -11.77
C PHE A 130 -2.68 -2.95 -11.43
N LEU A 131 -2.63 -4.09 -10.74
CA LEU A 131 -3.82 -4.80 -10.26
C LEU A 131 -4.65 -3.90 -9.35
N PHE A 132 -4.03 -3.30 -8.32
CA PHE A 132 -4.76 -2.44 -7.39
C PHE A 132 -5.21 -1.12 -8.03
N TYR A 133 -4.45 -0.56 -8.97
CA TYR A 133 -4.84 0.62 -9.74
C TYR A 133 -6.16 0.38 -10.46
N SER A 134 -6.29 -0.75 -11.16
CA SER A 134 -7.52 -1.13 -11.86
C SER A 134 -8.72 -1.23 -10.91
N LYS A 135 -8.52 -1.77 -9.71
CA LYS A 135 -9.58 -1.92 -8.71
C LYS A 135 -10.02 -0.57 -8.15
N LEU A 136 -9.07 0.35 -7.93
CA LEU A 136 -9.36 1.67 -7.39
C LEU A 136 -10.10 2.56 -8.40
N HIS A 137 -9.80 2.42 -9.68
CA HIS A 137 -10.43 3.19 -10.76
C HIS A 137 -11.70 2.55 -11.35
N HIS A 138 -12.16 1.40 -10.84
CA HIS A 138 -13.43 0.85 -11.30
C HIS A 138 -14.59 1.65 -10.67
N PRO A 139 -15.40 2.37 -11.47
CA PRO A 139 -16.53 3.15 -10.96
C PRO A 139 -17.73 2.23 -10.73
N PHE A 140 -17.60 1.19 -9.92
CA PHE A 140 -18.77 0.42 -9.48
C PHE A 140 -19.36 1.08 -8.24
N GLY A 141 -20.26 2.04 -8.43
CA GLY A 141 -21.22 2.40 -7.37
C GLY A 141 -21.86 3.79 -7.35
N LEU A 142 -21.56 4.74 -8.24
CA LEU A 142 -22.08 6.11 -8.10
C LEU A 142 -22.97 6.59 -9.26
N TYR A 143 -23.84 5.69 -9.76
CA TYR A 143 -25.07 6.05 -10.47
C TYR A 143 -26.26 5.19 -9.99
N ARG A 144 -26.43 5.09 -8.67
CA ARG A 144 -27.69 4.67 -8.03
C ARG A 144 -27.91 5.46 -6.74
N ALA A 145 -28.44 6.66 -6.89
CA ALA A 145 -29.38 7.35 -6.00
C ALA A 145 -29.76 8.67 -6.64
#